data_AF-T0MZ73-F1
#
_entry.id   AF-T0MZ73-F1
#
_cell.length_a   1.000
_cell.length_b   1.000
_cell.length_c   1.000
_cell.angle_alpha   90.00
_cell.angle_beta   90.00
_cell.angle_gamma   90.00
#
_symmetry.space_group_name_H-M   'P 1'
#
loop_
_entity.id
_entity.type
_entity.pdbx_description
1 polymer ?
#
loop_
_entity_poly.entity_id
_entity_poly.type
_entity_poly.pdbx_seq_one_letter_code
_entity_poly.pdbx_strand_id
1 'polypeptide(L)'
;MFKSFYDPEVEKRGIVIGFEKGIQKGIQKGIEQGIEQGIEKGVQQGQDKAKVEIARNLLRKGMSLEFVVETTELSLDLVKEIAKGIMS
;
A
#
# COMPACT_ATOMS: atom_id res chain seq x y z
N MET A 1 -46.04 31.68 30.11
CA MET A 1 -45.68 31.95 28.70
C MET A 1 -44.37 31.22 28.42
N PHE A 2 -44.42 30.05 27.77
CA PHE A 2 -43.21 29.30 27.41
C PHE A 2 -42.50 30.05 26.29
N LYS A 3 -41.31 30.59 26.55
CA LYS A 3 -40.42 31.04 25.48
C LYS A 3 -39.95 29.78 24.76
N SER A 4 -40.25 29.67 23.47
CA SER A 4 -39.64 28.65 22.63
C SER A 4 -38.13 28.94 22.57
N PHE A 5 -37.31 28.00 23.06
CA PHE A 5 -35.84 28.08 23.00
C PHE A 5 -35.29 27.71 21.61
N TYR A 6 -36.17 27.54 20.62
CA TYR A 6 -35.81 27.21 19.27
C TYR A 6 -35.33 28.46 18.51
N ASP A 7 -34.10 28.40 18.02
CA ASP A 7 -33.51 29.40 17.12
C ASP A 7 -33.12 28.71 15.79
N PRO A 8 -33.88 28.95 14.71
CA PRO A 8 -33.59 28.40 13.38
C PRO A 8 -32.17 28.70 12.87
N GLU A 9 -31.58 29.82 13.27
CA GLU A 9 -30.22 30.20 12.85
C GLU A 9 -29.18 29.31 13.52
N VAL A 10 -29.43 28.88 14.77
CA VAL A 10 -28.55 27.94 15.47
C VAL A 10 -28.62 26.56 14.82
N GLU A 11 -29.81 26.09 14.43
CA GLU A 11 -29.98 24.82 13.72
C GLU A 11 -29.27 24.85 12.36
N LYS A 12 -29.50 25.90 11.56
CA LYS A 12 -28.85 26.09 10.26
C LYS A 12 -27.32 26.10 10.38
N ARG A 13 -26.77 26.82 11.37
CA ARG A 13 -25.33 26.82 11.65
C ARG A 13 -24.82 25.43 12.04
N GLY A 14 -25.56 24.71 12.87
CA GLY A 14 -25.24 23.34 13.27
C GLY A 14 -25.14 22.39 12.07
N ILE A 15 -26.09 22.47 11.15
CA ILE A 15 -26.11 21.68 9.91
C ILE A 15 -24.92 22.02 9.02
N VAL A 16 -24.65 23.31 8.78
CA VAL A 16 -23.52 23.75 7.94
C VAL A 16 -22.19 23.28 8.53
N ILE A 17 -21.96 23.50 9.83
CA ILE A 17 -20.73 23.08 10.52
C ILE A 17 -20.60 21.55 10.51
N GLY A 18 -21.70 20.83 10.73
CA GLY A 18 -21.71 19.37 10.69
C GLY A 18 -21.34 18.82 9.32
N PHE A 19 -21.90 19.42 8.26
CA PHE A 19 -21.63 19.04 6.88
C PHE A 19 -20.18 19.34 6.47
N GLU A 20 -19.69 20.55 6.75
CA GLU A 20 -18.30 20.93 6.48
C GLU A 20 -17.30 20.03 7.21
N LYS A 21 -17.52 19.77 8.51
CA LYS A 21 -16.68 18.85 9.29
C LYS A 21 -16.76 17.42 8.76
N GLY A 22 -17.94 16.98 8.33
CA GLY A 22 -18.15 15.67 7.73
C GLY A 22 -17.33 15.50 6.45
N ILE A 23 -17.41 16.48 5.55
CA ILE A 23 -16.64 16.49 4.29
C ILE A 23 -15.14 16.54 4.58
N GLN A 24 -14.68 17.46 5.43
CA GLN A 24 -13.26 17.59 5.75
C GLN A 24 -12.68 16.29 6.34
N LYS A 25 -13.39 15.67 7.29
CA LYS A 25 -12.99 14.38 7.86
C LYS A 25 -13.00 13.26 6.82
N GLY A 26 -13.99 13.23 5.94
CA GLY A 26 -14.09 12.24 4.87
C GLY A 26 -12.91 12.34 3.90
N ILE A 27 -12.60 13.56 3.45
CA ILE A 27 -11.48 13.82 2.54
C ILE A 27 -10.15 13.47 3.20
N GLN A 28 -9.94 13.93 4.44
CA GLN A 28 -8.69 13.66 5.17
C GLN A 28 -8.45 12.15 5.33
N LYS A 29 -9.47 11.41 5.79
CA LYS A 29 -9.37 9.95 5.93
C LYS A 29 -9.14 9.25 4.59
N GLY A 30 -9.83 9.68 3.54
CA GLY A 30 -9.67 9.09 2.21
C GLY A 30 -8.26 9.28 1.65
N ILE A 31 -7.67 10.47 1.82
CA ILE A 31 -6.30 10.77 1.41
C ILE A 31 -5.29 9.96 2.22
N GLU A 32 -5.42 9.94 3.55
CA GLU A 32 -4.53 9.22 4.45
C GLU A 32 -4.50 7.72 4.11
N GLN A 33 -5.67 7.10 4.01
CA GLN A 33 -5.80 5.68 3.65
C GLN A 33 -5.26 5.38 2.24
N GLY A 34 -5.52 6.27 1.27
CA GLY A 34 -5.04 6.11 -0.09
C GLY A 34 -3.52 6.16 -0.19
N ILE A 35 -2.89 7.11 0.52
CA ILE A 35 -1.43 7.25 0.57
C ILE A 35 -0.79 6.06 1.28
N GLU A 36 -1.31 5.66 2.44
CA GLU A 36 -0.78 4.54 3.22
C GLU A 36 -0.79 3.24 2.40
N GLN A 37 -1.95 2.88 1.81
CA GLN A 37 -2.06 1.68 0.97
C GLN A 37 -1.19 1.76 -0.28
N GLY A 38 -1.05 2.95 -0.87
CA GLY A 38 -0.23 3.17 -2.05
C GLY A 38 1.25 2.95 -1.76
N ILE A 39 1.75 3.51 -0.64
CA ILE A 39 3.13 3.36 -0.20
C ILE A 39 3.42 1.91 0.16
N GLU A 40 2.56 1.27 0.96
CA GLU A 40 2.75 -0.13 1.38
C GLU A 40 2.84 -1.07 0.16
N LYS A 41 1.89 -0.97 -0.77
CA LYS A 41 1.91 -1.77 -2.01
C LYS A 41 3.14 -1.46 -2.86
N GLY A 42 3.53 -0.20 -2.97
CA GLY A 42 4.70 0.22 -3.73
C GLY A 42 6.00 -0.34 -3.17
N VAL A 43 6.18 -0.27 -1.84
CA VAL A 43 7.35 -0.80 -1.15
C VAL A 43 7.43 -2.32 -1.28
N GLN A 44 6.33 -3.04 -1.04
CA GLN A 44 6.32 -4.50 -1.17
C GLN A 44 6.65 -4.94 -2.61
N GLN A 45 6.01 -4.34 -3.62
CA GLN A 45 6.32 -4.64 -5.02
C GLN A 45 7.77 -4.32 -5.38
N GLY A 46 8.34 -3.25 -4.82
CA GLY A 46 9.74 -2.89 -5.00
C GLY A 46 10.69 -3.94 -4.42
N GLN A 47 10.41 -4.39 -3.19
CA GLN A 47 11.19 -5.44 -2.52
C GLN A 47 11.13 -6.77 -3.27
N ASP A 48 9.94 -7.18 -3.71
CA ASP A 48 9.76 -8.44 -4.46
C ASP A 48 10.52 -8.40 -5.79
N LYS A 49 10.42 -7.27 -6.52
CA LYS A 49 11.17 -7.06 -7.77
C LYS A 49 12.67 -7.10 -7.54
N ALA A 50 13.15 -6.46 -6.46
CA ALA A 50 14.56 -6.45 -6.10
C ALA A 50 15.07 -7.87 -5.78
N LYS A 51 14.32 -8.66 -5.01
CA LYS A 51 14.67 -10.07 -4.71
C LYS A 51 14.80 -10.89 -6.00
N VAL A 52 13.86 -10.75 -6.93
CA VAL A 52 13.89 -11.44 -8.24
C VAL A 52 15.08 -11.00 -9.09
N GLU A 53 15.42 -9.70 -9.09
CA GLU A 53 16.57 -9.18 -9.83
C GLU A 53 17.90 -9.68 -9.25
N ILE A 54 18.04 -9.69 -7.92
CA ILE A 54 19.19 -10.26 -7.22
C ILE A 54 19.33 -11.74 -7.59
N ALA A 55 18.25 -12.52 -7.52
CA ALA A 55 18.25 -13.93 -7.89
C ALA A 55 18.75 -14.14 -9.33
N ARG A 56 18.22 -13.36 -10.29
CA ARG A 56 18.64 -13.41 -11.69
C ARG A 56 20.12 -13.11 -11.86
N ASN A 57 20.64 -12.09 -11.15
CA ASN A 57 22.04 -11.71 -11.22
C ASN A 57 22.97 -12.78 -10.62
N LEU A 58 22.57 -13.40 -9.50
CA LEU A 58 23.34 -14.49 -8.88
C LEU A 58 23.38 -15.72 -9.78
N LEU A 59 22.24 -16.13 -10.37
CA LEU A 59 22.17 -17.26 -11.30
C LEU A 59 23.04 -17.04 -12.54
N ARG A 60 23.03 -15.83 -13.11
CA ARG A 60 23.91 -15.45 -14.24
C ARG A 60 25.40 -15.50 -13.89
N LYS A 61 25.74 -15.34 -12.61
CA LYS A 61 27.12 -15.49 -12.10
C LYS A 61 27.50 -16.94 -11.80
N GLY A 62 26.60 -17.90 -12.06
CA GLY A 62 26.85 -19.32 -11.84
C GLY A 62 26.69 -19.77 -10.39
N MET A 63 26.01 -18.97 -9.55
CA MET A 63 25.69 -19.39 -8.19
C MET A 63 24.65 -20.53 -8.19
N SER A 64 24.71 -21.41 -7.19
CA SER A 64 23.79 -22.55 -7.08
C SER A 64 22.37 -22.12 -6.71
N LEU A 65 21.39 -22.95 -7.05
CA LEU A 65 19.98 -22.70 -6.72
C LEU A 65 19.77 -22.58 -5.21
N GLU A 66 20.45 -23.43 -4.44
CA GLU A 66 20.36 -23.45 -2.97
C GLU A 66 20.85 -22.13 -2.38
N PHE A 67 22.00 -21.62 -2.83
CA PHE A 67 22.55 -20.35 -2.37
C PHE A 67 21.64 -19.16 -2.72
N VAL A 68 21.03 -19.19 -3.91
CA VAL A 68 20.10 -18.15 -4.36
C VAL A 68 18.81 -18.15 -3.54
N VAL A 69 18.25 -19.32 -3.25
CA VAL A 69 17.08 -19.47 -2.37
C VAL A 69 17.38 -18.91 -0.97
N GLU A 70 18.52 -19.28 -0.39
CA GLU A 70 18.93 -18.80 0.93
C GLU A 70 19.14 -17.28 0.95
N THR A 71 19.84 -16.73 -0.06
CA THR A 71 20.20 -15.29 -0.08
C THR A 71 19.01 -14.38 -0.37
N THR A 72 18.10 -14.81 -1.23
CA THR A 72 16.97 -13.99 -1.70
C THR A 72 15.67 -14.27 -0.97
N GLU A 73 15.64 -15.33 -0.16
CA GLU A 73 14.46 -15.85 0.53
C GLU A 73 13.29 -16.15 -0.42
N LEU A 74 13.57 -16.37 -1.70
CA LEU A 74 12.57 -16.77 -2.70
C LEU A 74 12.34 -18.28 -2.62
N SER A 75 11.15 -18.73 -3.03
CA SER A 75 10.87 -20.15 -3.11
C SER A 75 11.73 -20.84 -4.17
N LEU A 76 12.09 -22.11 -3.91
CA LEU A 76 12.86 -22.91 -4.86
C LEU A 76 12.20 -22.98 -6.24
N ASP A 77 10.87 -23.08 -6.29
CA ASP A 77 10.14 -23.13 -7.56
C ASP A 77 10.28 -21.84 -8.36
N LEU A 78 10.17 -20.67 -7.70
CA LEU A 78 10.36 -19.39 -8.38
C LEU A 78 11.80 -19.23 -8.88
N VAL A 79 12.80 -19.61 -8.08
CA VAL A 79 14.21 -19.57 -8.49
C VAL A 79 14.47 -20.50 -9.69
N LYS A 80 13.86 -21.69 -9.73
CA LYS A 80 13.91 -22.60 -10.88
C LYS A 80 13.27 -21.99 -12.13
N GLU A 81 12.12 -21.33 -12.01
CA GLU A 81 11.49 -20.63 -13.13
C GLU A 81 12.36 -19.49 -13.66
N ILE A 82 12.98 -18.70 -12.77
CA ILE A 82 13.94 -17.66 -13.15
C ILE A 82 15.14 -18.27 -13.89
N ALA A 83 15.69 -19.38 -13.40
CA ALA A 83 16.81 -20.07 -14.03
C ALA A 83 16.47 -20.58 -15.44
N LYS A 84 15.29 -21.19 -15.62
CA LYS A 84 14.80 -21.63 -16.95
C LYS A 84 14.78 -20.47 -17.95
N GLY A 85 14.28 -19.30 -17.53
CA GLY A 85 14.21 -18.11 -18.39
C GLY A 85 15.56 -17.44 -18.70
N ILE A 86 16.65 -17.80 -18.01
CA ILE A 86 18.01 -17.36 -18.35
C ILE A 86 18.67 -18.30 -19.36
N MET A 87 18.32 -19.59 -19.30
CA MET A 87 18.90 -20.65 -20.15
C MET A 87 18.20 -20.81 -21.50
N SER A 88 17.01 -20.21 -21.67
CA SER A 88 16.30 -20.07 -22.95
C SER A 88 16.82 -18.90 -23.77
#